data_AF-A0A916MNZ3-F1
#
_entry.id   AF-A0A916MNZ3-F1
#
_cell.length_a   1.000
_cell.length_b   1.000
_cell.length_c   1.000
_cell.angle_alpha   90.00
_cell.angle_beta   90.00
_cell.angle_gamma   90.00
#
_symmetry.space_group_name_H-M   'P 1'
#
loop_
_entity.id
_entity.type
_entity.pdbx_description
1 polymer ?
#
loop_
_entity_poly.entity_id
_entity_poly.type
_entity_poly.pdbx_seq_one_letter_code
_entity_poly.pdbx_strand_id
1 'polypeptide(L)'
;MDSLVPPRLNRGETLWNNPRTPRSVERGSPVFGGHQPEESPLVLYEYPFNESIRTMLRLEHLFDRLGQLIPREAAVDHHYALATIFEIMDVASRADLKSDLLKELERHKAVLNGYRGNPSISEQALDEIVGKIDHAFNGLNQFPGKAGHALTANEWLMSIRSRISI
;
A
#
# COMPACT_ATOMS: atom_id res chain seq x y z
N MET A 1 23.58 19.31 54.63
CA MET A 1 22.15 19.18 54.25
C MET A 1 22.11 18.32 52.98
N ASP A 2 22.82 17.20 52.95
CA ASP A 2 22.44 15.87 53.44
C ASP A 2 21.19 15.29 52.76
N SER A 3 21.50 14.48 51.75
CA SER A 3 20.68 13.53 51.00
C SER A 3 20.13 12.44 51.89
N LEU A 4 18.94 11.88 51.57
CA LEU A 4 18.55 10.56 52.07
C LEU A 4 17.58 9.83 51.12
N VAL A 5 18.01 8.62 50.79
CA VAL A 5 17.41 7.50 50.06
C VAL A 5 16.45 6.72 51.01
N PRO A 6 15.49 5.89 50.53
CA PRO A 6 14.35 5.40 51.32
C PRO A 6 14.68 4.10 52.09
N PRO A 7 13.80 3.58 52.96
CA PRO A 7 13.94 2.21 53.45
C PRO A 7 12.90 1.27 52.84
N ARG A 8 13.40 0.16 52.30
CA ARG A 8 12.68 -1.11 52.11
C ARG A 8 12.43 -1.74 53.48
N LEU A 9 11.26 -2.35 53.70
CA LEU A 9 11.10 -3.41 54.69
C LEU A 9 10.38 -4.59 54.06
N ASN A 10 11.10 -5.71 53.97
CA ASN A 10 10.62 -7.00 53.50
C ASN A 10 10.83 -7.98 54.65
N ARG A 11 9.75 -8.50 55.27
CA ARG A 11 9.72 -9.80 55.96
C ARG A 11 8.38 -10.05 56.63
N GLY A 12 7.95 -11.29 56.61
CA GLY A 12 7.23 -11.87 57.75
C GLY A 12 5.85 -12.41 57.40
N GLU A 13 5.83 -13.66 56.96
CA GLU A 13 4.68 -14.54 57.02
C GLU A 13 4.08 -14.64 58.44
N THR A 14 2.91 -15.28 58.50
CA THR A 14 2.30 -15.99 59.64
C THR A 14 1.32 -15.22 60.54
N LEU A 15 0.03 -15.35 60.22
CA LEU A 15 -1.03 -15.69 61.17
C LEU A 15 -1.92 -16.72 60.46
N TRP A 16 -1.60 -18.01 60.57
CA TRP A 16 -2.21 -18.94 61.54
C TRP A 16 -3.75 -19.05 61.41
N ASN A 17 -4.17 -20.24 60.97
CA ASN A 17 -5.26 -21.05 61.55
C ASN A 17 -6.70 -20.50 61.42
N ASN A 18 -7.73 -21.25 60.99
CA ASN A 18 -8.02 -22.70 60.99
C ASN A 18 -9.44 -22.90 60.35
N PRO A 19 -10.15 -24.04 60.45
CA PRO A 19 -10.27 -25.11 59.44
C PRO A 19 -11.70 -25.38 58.90
N ARG A 20 -11.76 -26.21 57.85
CA ARG A 20 -12.83 -27.19 57.49
C ARG A 20 -14.25 -26.68 57.11
N THR A 21 -14.44 -26.78 55.78
CA THR A 21 -15.56 -27.38 55.03
C THR A 21 -16.86 -26.61 54.74
N PRO A 22 -17.50 -26.89 53.58
CA PRO A 22 -18.29 -25.93 52.81
C PRO A 22 -19.80 -26.16 52.95
N ARG A 23 -20.62 -25.13 52.67
CA ARG A 23 -21.98 -25.32 52.12
C ARG A 23 -22.49 -24.08 51.41
N SER A 24 -23.02 -24.36 50.23
CA SER A 24 -23.57 -23.53 49.16
C SER A 24 -24.51 -22.42 49.61
N VAL A 25 -24.34 -21.23 49.01
CA VAL A 25 -25.43 -20.30 48.72
C VAL A 25 -25.29 -19.88 47.27
N GLU A 26 -26.34 -20.16 46.51
CA GLU A 26 -26.53 -19.81 45.10
C GLU A 26 -26.32 -18.30 44.87
N ARG A 27 -25.56 -17.96 43.83
CA ARG A 27 -25.60 -16.62 43.23
C ARG A 27 -25.63 -16.76 41.72
N GLY A 28 -26.63 -16.13 41.12
CA GLY A 28 -26.97 -16.22 39.71
C GLY A 28 -25.80 -15.97 38.78
N SER A 29 -25.83 -16.68 37.66
CA SER A 29 -24.93 -16.51 36.53
C SER A 29 -24.95 -15.05 36.07
N PRO A 30 -23.81 -14.34 36.05
CA PRO A 30 -23.71 -13.12 35.28
C PRO A 30 -23.78 -13.55 33.81
N VAL A 31 -24.76 -13.02 33.08
CA VAL A 31 -24.74 -13.00 31.61
C VAL A 31 -23.55 -12.11 31.24
N PHE A 32 -22.38 -12.70 31.10
CA PHE A 32 -21.25 -12.05 30.45
C PHE A 32 -21.63 -11.95 28.98
N GLY A 33 -22.20 -10.79 28.60
CA GLY A 33 -22.36 -10.40 27.22
C GLY A 33 -21.03 -10.61 26.52
N GLY A 34 -21.04 -11.49 25.52
CA GLY A 34 -19.87 -11.77 24.71
C GLY A 34 -19.39 -10.47 24.08
N HIS A 35 -18.28 -9.94 24.57
CA HIS A 35 -17.41 -9.15 23.71
C HIS A 35 -16.92 -10.13 22.64
N GLN A 36 -17.59 -10.15 21.49
CA GLN A 36 -16.95 -10.61 20.28
C GLN A 36 -15.69 -9.75 20.13
N PRO A 37 -14.49 -10.34 19.94
CA PRO A 37 -13.34 -9.54 19.60
C PRO A 37 -13.69 -8.85 18.28
N GLU A 38 -13.88 -7.52 18.33
CA GLU A 38 -13.83 -6.68 17.14
C GLU A 38 -12.50 -7.02 16.46
N GLU A 39 -12.57 -7.69 15.31
CA GLU A 39 -11.38 -8.04 14.53
C GLU A 39 -10.67 -6.73 14.19
N SER A 40 -9.53 -6.47 14.85
CA SER A 40 -8.69 -5.33 14.50
C SER A 40 -8.41 -5.36 13.00
N PRO A 41 -8.63 -4.26 12.27
CA PRO A 41 -8.45 -4.25 10.84
C PRO A 41 -7.00 -4.65 10.50
N LEU A 42 -6.87 -5.67 9.65
CA LEU A 42 -5.58 -6.13 9.19
C LEU A 42 -4.93 -5.03 8.34
N VAL A 43 -3.72 -4.63 8.73
CA VAL A 43 -2.93 -3.64 7.99
C VAL A 43 -1.92 -4.36 7.11
N LEU A 44 -2.06 -4.21 5.78
CA LEU A 44 -1.11 -4.72 4.80
C LEU A 44 0.06 -3.74 4.64
N TYR A 45 1.29 -4.26 4.71
CA TYR A 45 2.50 -3.51 4.43
C TYR A 45 3.24 -4.12 3.24
N GLU A 46 3.52 -3.31 2.23
CA GLU A 46 4.31 -3.69 1.06
C GLU A 46 5.72 -3.10 1.16
N TYR A 47 6.74 -3.93 0.92
CA TYR A 47 8.14 -3.50 0.96
C TYR A 47 8.83 -3.79 -0.39
N PRO A 48 9.24 -2.76 -1.15
CA PRO A 48 9.87 -2.96 -2.45
C PRO A 48 11.28 -3.52 -2.28
N PHE A 49 11.51 -4.71 -2.83
CA PHE A 49 12.80 -5.40 -2.75
C PHE A 49 13.83 -4.94 -3.79
N ASN A 50 13.43 -4.11 -4.76
CA ASN A 50 14.32 -3.50 -5.73
C ASN A 50 13.79 -2.12 -6.16
N GLU A 51 14.64 -1.35 -6.85
CA GLU A 51 14.32 0.02 -7.24
C GLU A 51 13.23 0.12 -8.32
N SER A 52 13.09 -0.90 -9.16
CA SER A 52 12.03 -0.98 -10.17
C SER A 52 10.66 -1.08 -9.50
N ILE A 53 10.49 -2.03 -8.57
CA ILE A 53 9.26 -2.18 -7.78
C ILE A 53 8.99 -0.92 -6.96
N ARG A 54 10.02 -0.31 -6.35
CA ARG A 54 9.86 0.96 -5.63
C ARG A 54 9.29 2.05 -6.54
N THR A 55 9.82 2.17 -7.75
CA THR A 55 9.36 3.15 -8.74
C THR A 55 7.93 2.87 -9.18
N MET A 56 7.58 1.60 -9.42
CA MET A 56 6.22 1.20 -9.80
C MET A 56 5.20 1.49 -8.71
N LEU A 57 5.46 1.08 -7.45
CA LEU A 57 4.56 1.35 -6.32
C LEU A 57 4.40 2.85 -6.08
N ARG A 58 5.48 3.62 -6.27
CA ARG A 58 5.40 5.09 -6.19
C ARG A 58 4.52 5.67 -7.29
N LEU A 59 4.65 5.19 -8.53
CA LEU A 59 3.82 5.64 -9.65
C LEU A 59 2.36 5.26 -9.45
N GLU A 60 2.07 4.03 -9.02
CA GLU A 60 0.73 3.57 -8.66
C GLU A 60 0.08 4.50 -7.64
N HIS A 61 0.76 4.76 -6.52
CA HIS A 61 0.26 5.67 -5.50
C HIS A 61 -0.02 7.09 -6.04
N LEU A 62 0.85 7.60 -6.91
CA LEU A 62 0.65 8.91 -7.52
C LEU A 62 -0.51 8.94 -8.51
N PHE A 63 -0.70 7.88 -9.31
CA PHE A 63 -1.83 7.76 -10.23
C PHE A 63 -3.16 7.62 -9.46
N ASP A 64 -3.19 6.86 -8.37
CA ASP A 64 -4.36 6.74 -7.50
C ASP A 64 -4.75 8.09 -6.89
N ARG A 65 -3.75 8.80 -6.34
CA ARG A 65 -3.94 10.15 -5.81
C ARG A 65 -4.49 11.09 -6.89
N LEU A 66 -3.91 11.06 -8.09
CA LEU A 66 -4.38 11.88 -9.20
C LEU A 66 -5.82 11.54 -9.60
N GLY A 67 -6.15 10.25 -9.70
CA GLY A 67 -7.50 9.77 -10.01
C GLY A 67 -8.56 10.20 -9.00
N GLN A 68 -8.18 10.36 -7.73
CA GLN A 68 -9.06 10.91 -6.69
C GLN A 68 -9.22 12.43 -6.75
N LEU A 69 -8.20 13.15 -7.22
CA LEU A 69 -8.19 14.62 -7.26
C LEU A 69 -8.87 15.20 -8.50
N ILE A 70 -8.70 14.57 -9.68
CA ILE A 70 -9.29 15.01 -10.95
C ILE A 70 -10.82 15.23 -10.89
N PRO A 71 -11.63 14.33 -10.31
CA PRO A 71 -13.09 14.49 -10.32
C PRO A 71 -13.63 15.49 -9.29
N ARG A 72 -12.77 16.05 -8.42
CA ARG A 72 -13.21 16.98 -7.36
C ARG A 72 -13.29 18.41 -7.90
N GLU A 73 -14.28 19.16 -7.43
CA GLU A 73 -14.56 20.50 -7.97
C GLU A 73 -13.72 21.61 -7.32
N ALA A 74 -13.18 21.38 -6.12
CA ALA A 74 -12.51 22.44 -5.38
C ALA A 74 -11.22 22.89 -6.08
N ALA A 75 -11.01 24.20 -6.19
CA ALA A 75 -9.80 24.76 -6.81
C ALA A 75 -8.50 24.27 -6.16
N VAL A 76 -8.54 24.04 -4.84
CA VAL A 76 -7.40 23.47 -4.09
C VAL A 76 -7.08 22.03 -4.52
N ASP A 77 -8.10 21.21 -4.82
CA ASP A 77 -7.90 19.83 -5.28
C ASP A 77 -7.28 19.82 -6.68
N HIS A 78 -7.71 20.72 -7.56
CA HIS A 78 -7.10 20.90 -8.88
C HIS A 78 -5.63 21.35 -8.79
N HIS A 79 -5.29 22.22 -7.85
CA HIS A 79 -3.88 22.58 -7.59
C HIS A 79 -3.07 21.34 -7.20
N TYR A 80 -3.58 20.51 -6.28
CA TYR A 80 -2.90 19.26 -5.92
C TYR A 80 -2.87 18.23 -7.05
N ALA A 81 -3.87 18.20 -7.94
CA ALA A 81 -3.85 17.35 -9.12
C ALA A 81 -2.70 17.73 -10.06
N LEU A 82 -2.51 19.03 -10.33
CA LEU A 82 -1.39 19.53 -11.12
C LEU A 82 -0.04 19.24 -10.47
N ALA A 83 0.08 19.45 -9.15
CA ALA A 83 1.28 19.08 -8.40
C ALA A 83 1.60 17.59 -8.55
N THR A 84 0.58 16.73 -8.43
CA THR A 84 0.72 15.27 -8.59
C THR A 84 1.17 14.89 -10.00
N ILE A 85 0.66 15.56 -11.04
CA ILE A 85 1.14 15.37 -12.43
C ILE A 85 2.64 15.66 -12.53
N PHE A 86 3.13 16.74 -11.91
CA PHE A 86 4.56 17.06 -11.92
C PHE A 86 5.40 16.03 -11.16
N GLU A 87 4.91 15.55 -10.01
CA GLU A 87 5.55 14.45 -9.28
C GLU A 87 5.67 13.19 -10.15
N ILE A 88 4.61 12.83 -10.89
CA ILE A 88 4.62 11.69 -11.84
C ILE A 88 5.66 11.92 -12.94
N MET A 89 5.72 13.11 -13.52
CA MET A 89 6.72 13.45 -14.54
C MET A 89 8.15 13.32 -14.03
N ASP A 90 8.41 13.70 -12.77
CA ASP A 90 9.74 13.61 -12.17
C ASP A 90 10.16 12.17 -11.87
N VAL A 91 9.23 11.31 -11.48
CA VAL A 91 9.51 9.89 -11.32
C VAL A 91 9.74 9.23 -12.68
N ALA A 92 8.85 9.50 -13.64
CA ALA A 92 8.86 8.87 -14.96
C ALA A 92 10.07 9.28 -15.83
N SER A 93 10.64 10.46 -15.61
CA SER A 93 11.80 10.96 -16.38
C SER A 93 13.15 10.45 -15.87
N ARG A 94 13.22 10.00 -14.61
CA ARG A 94 14.47 9.54 -13.96
C ARG A 94 14.76 8.05 -14.16
N ALA A 95 13.72 7.24 -14.32
CA ALA A 95 13.83 5.80 -14.53
C ALA A 95 13.72 5.44 -16.01
N ASP A 96 14.31 4.31 -16.42
CA ASP A 96 14.05 3.71 -17.74
C ASP A 96 12.73 2.92 -17.72
N LEU A 97 11.65 3.63 -17.39
CA LEU A 97 10.34 3.06 -17.09
C LEU A 97 9.79 2.23 -18.23
N LYS A 98 9.98 2.68 -19.48
CA LYS A 98 9.49 1.97 -20.67
C LYS A 98 10.18 0.61 -20.81
N SER A 99 11.51 0.58 -20.73
CA SER A 99 12.30 -0.65 -20.84
C SER A 99 11.97 -1.64 -19.72
N ASP A 100 11.88 -1.14 -18.48
CA ASP A 100 11.60 -1.97 -17.32
C ASP A 100 10.19 -2.57 -17.37
N LEU A 101 9.17 -1.79 -17.75
CA LEU A 101 7.80 -2.30 -17.93
C LEU A 101 7.71 -3.31 -19.08
N LEU A 102 8.38 -3.07 -20.22
CA LEU A 102 8.36 -4.04 -21.33
C LEU A 102 8.98 -5.38 -20.92
N LYS A 103 10.11 -5.36 -20.18
CA LYS A 103 10.73 -6.58 -19.64
C LYS A 103 9.81 -7.30 -18.66
N GLU A 104 9.15 -6.56 -17.77
CA GLU A 104 8.27 -7.15 -16.78
C GLU A 104 7.01 -7.75 -17.42
N LEU A 105 6.42 -7.07 -18.40
CA LEU A 105 5.30 -7.61 -19.19
C LEU A 105 5.67 -8.92 -19.90
N GLU A 106 6.84 -8.98 -20.53
CA GLU A 106 7.32 -10.20 -21.18
C GLU A 106 7.56 -11.33 -20.17
N ARG A 107 8.14 -11.01 -19.00
CA ARG A 107 8.34 -11.96 -17.90
C ARG A 107 7.01 -12.54 -17.42
N HIS A 108 6.01 -11.69 -17.19
CA HIS A 108 4.67 -12.11 -16.77
C HIS A 108 4.00 -12.97 -17.84
N LYS A 109 4.12 -12.58 -19.12
CA LYS A 109 3.60 -13.36 -20.25
C LYS A 109 4.22 -14.76 -20.31
N ALA A 110 5.54 -14.87 -20.16
CA ALA A 110 6.24 -16.15 -20.16
C ALA A 110 5.78 -17.07 -19.03
N VAL A 111 5.63 -16.52 -17.81
CA VAL A 111 5.10 -17.27 -16.65
C VAL A 111 3.69 -17.78 -16.92
N LEU A 112 2.81 -16.91 -17.42
CA LEU A 112 1.42 -17.26 -17.73
C LEU A 112 1.31 -18.31 -18.83
N ASN A 113 2.11 -18.20 -19.89
CA ASN A 113 2.13 -19.21 -20.96
C ASN A 113 2.59 -20.59 -20.46
N GLY A 114 3.40 -20.66 -19.41
CA GLY A 114 3.76 -21.91 -18.75
C GLY A 114 2.58 -22.66 -18.13
N TYR A 115 1.44 -21.99 -17.91
CA TYR A 115 0.22 -22.60 -17.39
C TYR A 115 -0.69 -23.20 -18.46
N ARG A 116 -0.40 -23.00 -19.75
CA ARG A 116 -1.20 -23.58 -20.84
C ARG A 116 -1.17 -25.10 -20.80
N GLY A 117 -2.32 -25.71 -21.08
CA GLY A 117 -2.49 -27.17 -21.05
C GLY A 117 -2.65 -27.77 -19.65
N ASN A 118 -2.66 -26.96 -18.57
CA ASN A 118 -3.01 -27.44 -17.24
C ASN A 118 -4.54 -27.61 -17.12
N PRO A 119 -5.06 -28.83 -16.87
CA PRO A 119 -6.51 -29.07 -16.78
C PRO A 119 -7.22 -28.34 -15.64
N SER A 120 -6.48 -27.82 -14.65
CA SER A 120 -7.03 -27.10 -13.50
C SER A 120 -7.16 -25.59 -13.75
N ILE A 121 -6.75 -25.10 -14.92
CA ILE A 121 -6.69 -23.67 -15.24
C ILE A 121 -7.68 -23.37 -16.36
N SER A 122 -8.44 -22.28 -16.20
CA SER A 122 -9.29 -21.77 -17.27
C SER A 122 -8.44 -21.21 -18.40
N GLU A 123 -8.44 -21.88 -19.54
CA GLU A 123 -7.71 -21.44 -20.73
C GLU A 123 -8.26 -20.11 -21.27
N GLN A 124 -9.58 -19.91 -21.19
CA GLN A 124 -10.22 -18.65 -21.58
C GLN A 124 -9.70 -17.47 -20.74
N ALA A 125 -9.68 -17.60 -19.41
CA ALA A 125 -9.19 -16.52 -18.54
C ALA A 125 -7.69 -16.24 -18.78
N LEU A 126 -6.91 -17.29 -19.08
CA LEU A 126 -5.52 -17.16 -19.43
C LEU A 126 -5.32 -16.39 -20.75
N ASP A 127 -6.10 -16.73 -21.78
CA ASP A 127 -6.08 -16.03 -23.07
C ASP A 127 -6.45 -14.55 -22.92
N GLU A 128 -7.45 -14.23 -22.10
CA GLU A 128 -7.85 -12.85 -21.84
C GLU A 128 -6.73 -12.03 -21.18
N ILE A 129 -6.05 -12.58 -20.18
CA ILE A 129 -4.96 -11.88 -19.48
C ILE A 129 -3.74 -11.74 -20.39
N VAL A 130 -3.36 -12.80 -21.12
CA VAL A 130 -2.26 -12.74 -22.09
C VAL A 130 -2.55 -11.70 -23.17
N GLY A 131 -3.79 -11.64 -23.68
CA GLY A 131 -4.22 -10.63 -24.64
C GLY A 131 -4.11 -9.19 -24.09
N LYS A 132 -4.46 -8.96 -22.82
CA LYS A 132 -4.27 -7.65 -22.16
C LYS A 132 -2.79 -7.27 -22.05
N ILE A 133 -1.93 -8.23 -21.72
CA ILE A 133 -0.48 -8.02 -21.67
C ILE A 133 0.06 -7.66 -23.05
N ASP A 134 -0.34 -8.38 -24.10
CA ASP A 134 0.10 -8.10 -25.47
C ASP A 134 -0.38 -6.73 -25.96
N HIS A 135 -1.62 -6.36 -25.66
CA HIS A 135 -2.14 -5.03 -25.98
C HIS A 135 -1.34 -3.93 -25.27
N ALA A 136 -1.09 -4.07 -23.97
CA ALA A 136 -0.31 -3.11 -23.19
C ALA A 136 1.15 -3.03 -23.68
N PHE A 137 1.78 -4.17 -23.94
CA PHE A 137 3.14 -4.26 -24.47
C PHE A 137 3.26 -3.53 -25.81
N ASN A 138 2.35 -3.80 -26.75
CA ASN A 138 2.36 -3.17 -28.07
C ASN A 138 2.12 -1.66 -27.98
N GLY A 139 1.15 -1.23 -27.16
CA GLY A 139 0.88 0.20 -26.94
C GLY A 139 2.08 0.93 -26.37
N LEU A 140 2.74 0.34 -25.37
CA LEU A 140 3.94 0.91 -24.76
C LEU A 140 5.13 0.91 -25.73
N ASN A 141 5.31 -0.17 -26.50
CA ASN A 141 6.41 -0.30 -27.46
C ASN A 141 6.31 0.73 -28.59
N GLN A 142 5.09 0.96 -29.09
CA GLN A 142 4.80 1.97 -30.12
C GLN A 142 4.87 3.41 -29.61
N PHE A 143 4.75 3.63 -28.29
CA PHE A 143 4.81 4.96 -27.71
C PHE A 143 6.17 5.62 -27.98
N PRO A 144 6.22 6.76 -28.69
CA PRO A 144 7.47 7.40 -29.06
C PRO A 144 8.07 8.19 -27.89
N GLY A 145 9.39 8.13 -27.75
CA GLY A 145 10.13 8.93 -26.78
C GLY A 145 9.98 8.46 -25.32
N LYS A 146 10.32 9.38 -24.40
CA LYS A 146 10.25 9.14 -22.96
C LYS A 146 8.85 9.44 -22.41
N ALA A 147 8.48 8.76 -21.32
CA ALA A 147 7.27 9.07 -20.58
C ALA A 147 7.24 10.56 -20.18
N GLY A 148 6.09 11.20 -20.33
CA GLY A 148 5.91 12.62 -20.01
C GLY A 148 6.43 13.60 -21.07
N HIS A 149 7.01 13.16 -22.20
CA HIS A 149 7.53 14.07 -23.22
C HIS A 149 6.49 15.08 -23.74
N ALA A 150 5.25 14.62 -23.99
CA ALA A 150 4.16 15.49 -24.43
C ALA A 150 3.82 16.59 -23.41
N LEU A 151 3.96 16.30 -22.11
CA LEU A 151 3.71 17.26 -21.04
C LEU A 151 4.85 18.28 -20.95
N THR A 152 6.10 17.83 -21.09
CA THR A 152 7.28 18.71 -21.09
C THR A 152 7.30 19.65 -22.30
N ALA A 153 6.72 19.23 -23.42
CA ALA A 153 6.59 20.07 -24.63
C ALA A 153 5.51 21.16 -24.50
N ASN A 154 4.67 21.14 -23.44
CA ASN A 154 3.63 22.13 -23.23
C ASN A 154 4.15 23.33 -22.42
N GLU A 155 4.35 24.47 -23.08
CA GLU A 155 4.90 25.68 -22.46
C GLU A 155 4.05 26.21 -21.31
N TRP A 156 2.72 26.19 -21.46
CA TRP A 156 1.79 26.65 -20.42
C TRP A 156 1.92 25.81 -19.15
N LEU A 157 1.95 24.49 -19.31
CA LEU A 157 2.08 23.55 -18.20
C LEU A 157 3.44 23.73 -17.49
N MET A 158 4.51 23.91 -18.27
CA MET A 158 5.85 24.15 -17.72
C MET A 158 5.98 25.50 -17.03
N SER A 159 5.28 26.54 -17.52
CA SER A 159 5.17 27.83 -16.84
C SER A 159 4.53 27.69 -15.46
N ILE A 160 3.42 26.93 -15.36
CA ILE A 160 2.77 26.64 -14.07
C ILE A 160 3.71 25.87 -13.14
N ARG A 161 4.40 24.86 -13.67
CA ARG A 161 5.36 24.05 -12.91
C ARG A 161 6.41 24.89 -12.19
N SER A 162 6.90 25.95 -12.84
CA SER A 162 7.91 26.83 -12.24
C SER A 162 7.42 27.64 -11.03
N ARG A 163 6.10 27.76 -10.86
CA ARG A 163 5.46 28.61 -9.83
C ARG A 163 4.71 27.82 -8.77
N ILE A 164 4.41 26.55 -9.02
CA ILE A 164 3.59 25.73 -8.11
C ILE A 164 4.29 25.43 -6.77
N SER A 165 5.61 25.62 -6.69
CA SER A 165 6.40 25.46 -5.46
C SER A 165 6.50 26.72 -4.60
N ILE A 166 5.93 27.84 -5.06
CA ILE A 166 5.92 29.14 -4.38
C ILE A 166 4.57 29.33 -3.71
#